data_AF-A0A1X2CKW0-F1
#
_entry.id   AF-A0A1X2CKW0-F1
#
_cell.length_a   1.000
_cell.length_b   1.000
_cell.length_c   1.000
_cell.angle_alpha   90.00
_cell.angle_beta   90.00
_cell.angle_gamma   90.00
#
_symmetry.space_group_name_H-M   'P 1'
#
loop_
_entity.id
_entity.type
_entity.pdbx_description
1 polymer ?
#
loop_
_entity_poly.entity_id
_entity_poly.type
_entity_poly.pdbx_seq_one_letter_code
_entity_poly.pdbx_strand_id
1 'polypeptide(L)'
;MQWVIKTTKLCNLRCKYCYEWEHLSDPTRMSEGVWRDALVAIRDYAELANQRCGYDQPVDIIWHGGEPTLLPRSYFESVFALQREIFPSTAAVDRDC
;
A
#
# COMPACT_ATOMS: atom_id res chain seq x y z
N MET A 1 -2.79 10.36 -7.50
CA MET A 1 -1.78 9.40 -7.96
C MET A 1 -2.02 8.06 -7.30
N GLN A 2 -1.85 6.95 -8.03
CA GLN A 2 -2.20 5.62 -7.56
C GLN A 2 -0.97 4.71 -7.53
N TRP A 3 -0.79 3.99 -6.42
CA TRP A 3 0.31 3.06 -6.20
C TRP A 3 -0.25 1.68 -5.87
N VAL A 4 -0.10 0.72 -6.79
CA VAL A 4 -0.53 -0.66 -6.59
C VAL A 4 0.61 -1.46 -5.96
N ILE A 5 0.43 -1.90 -4.72
CA ILE A 5 1.47 -2.60 -3.95
C ILE A 5 1.07 -4.06 -3.75
N LYS A 6 1.90 -4.98 -4.24
CA LYS A 6 1.77 -6.42 -3.98
C LYS A 6 2.39 -6.78 -2.63
N THR A 7 1.58 -6.91 -1.59
CA THR A 7 2.06 -7.09 -0.20
C THR A 7 2.46 -8.52 0.11
N THR A 8 1.89 -9.46 -0.63
CA THR A 8 2.19 -10.90 -0.58
C THR A 8 1.80 -11.54 -1.90
N LYS A 9 2.34 -12.73 -2.18
CA LYS A 9 1.85 -13.60 -3.25
C LYS A 9 0.95 -14.72 -2.72
N LEU A 10 0.92 -14.94 -1.40
CA LEU A 10 0.10 -15.97 -0.77
C LEU A 10 -1.38 -15.77 -1.12
N CYS A 11 -2.03 -16.82 -1.60
CA CYS A 11 -3.46 -16.83 -1.91
C CYS A 11 -4.07 -18.18 -1.53
N ASN A 12 -5.29 -18.15 -1.01
CA ASN A 12 -6.08 -19.34 -0.64
C ASN A 12 -6.93 -19.87 -1.80
N LEU A 13 -6.94 -19.18 -2.95
CA LEU A 13 -7.61 -19.62 -4.17
C LEU A 13 -6.59 -20.10 -5.22
N ARG A 14 -7.09 -20.86 -6.20
CA ARG A 14 -6.34 -21.39 -7.34
C ARG A 14 -7.12 -21.12 -8.63
N CYS A 15 -7.30 -19.84 -8.92
CA CYS A 15 -8.03 -19.38 -10.08
C CYS A 15 -7.27 -19.72 -11.37
N LYS A 16 -7.93 -20.40 -12.32
CA LYS A 16 -7.32 -20.86 -13.59
C LYS A 16 -6.73 -19.73 -14.45
N TYR A 17 -7.18 -18.50 -14.24
CA TYR A 17 -6.75 -17.31 -14.97
C TYR A 17 -5.68 -16.49 -14.23
N CYS A 18 -5.21 -16.94 -13.05
CA CYS A 18 -4.22 -16.19 -12.28
C CYS A 18 -2.82 -16.40 -12.85
N TYR A 19 -2.18 -15.32 -13.30
CA TYR A 19 -0.82 -15.37 -13.85
C TYR A 19 0.28 -15.56 -12.78
N GLU A 20 -0.02 -15.38 -11.49
CA GLU A 20 0.91 -15.62 -10.37
C GLU A 20 0.84 -17.07 -9.84
N TRP A 21 0.21 -17.99 -10.59
CA TRP A 21 -0.12 -19.36 -10.16
C TRP A 21 1.00 -20.07 -9.41
N GLU A 22 2.22 -20.05 -9.95
CA GLU A 22 3.39 -20.75 -9.39
C GLU A 22 3.85 -20.19 -8.04
N HIS A 23 3.42 -18.98 -7.69
CA HIS A 23 3.83 -18.27 -6.48
C HIS A 23 2.72 -18.15 -5.43
N LEU A 24 1.51 -18.65 -5.71
CA LEU A 24 0.36 -18.47 -4.80
C LEU A 24 0.49 -19.21 -3.45
N SER A 25 1.47 -20.10 -3.32
CA SER A 25 1.81 -20.79 -2.08
C SER A 25 2.97 -20.11 -1.31
N ASP A 26 3.58 -19.06 -1.85
CA ASP A 26 4.70 -18.36 -1.22
C ASP A 26 4.19 -17.54 -0.01
N PRO A 27 4.58 -17.87 1.24
CA PRO A 27 4.15 -17.15 2.42
C PRO A 27 4.89 -15.83 2.62
N THR A 28 5.86 -15.52 1.77
CA THR A 28 6.63 -14.27 1.84
C THR A 28 5.68 -13.08 1.74
N ARG A 29 5.93 -12.10 2.60
CA ARG A 29 5.24 -10.82 2.62
C ARG A 29 6.25 -9.70 2.72
N MET A 30 5.89 -8.56 2.15
CA MET A 30 6.66 -7.33 2.25
C MET A 30 6.91 -7.00 3.72
N SER A 31 8.17 -6.78 4.10
CA SER A 31 8.50 -6.48 5.50
C SER A 31 8.10 -5.04 5.86
N GLU A 32 8.03 -4.76 7.16
CA GLU A 32 7.75 -3.40 7.65
C GLU A 32 8.82 -2.39 7.20
N GLY A 33 10.08 -2.80 7.11
CA GLY A 33 11.17 -1.97 6.58
C GLY A 33 10.96 -1.59 5.11
N VAL A 34 10.60 -2.56 4.27
CA VAL A 34 10.31 -2.29 2.85
C VAL A 34 9.06 -1.39 2.72
N TRP A 35 8.06 -1.56 3.60
CA TRP A 35 6.91 -0.64 3.66
C TRP A 35 7.31 0.79 3.98
N ARG A 36 8.16 0.98 4.99
CA ARG A 36 8.68 2.31 5.35
C ARG A 36 9.38 2.96 4.16
N ASP A 37 10.28 2.23 3.49
CA ASP A 37 11.02 2.74 2.33
C ASP A 37 10.07 3.11 1.19
N ALA A 38 9.07 2.27 0.90
CA ALA A 38 8.08 2.54 -0.13
C ALA A 38 7.22 3.77 0.21
N LEU A 39 6.75 3.90 1.45
CA LEU A 39 5.94 5.04 1.88
C LEU A 39 6.71 6.36 1.84
N VAL A 40 7.99 6.36 2.24
CA VAL A 40 8.88 7.53 2.12
C VAL A 40 9.05 7.92 0.65
N ALA A 41 9.36 6.95 -0.22
CA ALA A 41 9.50 7.23 -1.65
C ALA A 41 8.22 7.78 -2.29
N ILE A 42 7.05 7.25 -1.90
CA ILE A 42 5.75 7.72 -2.37
C ILE A 42 5.49 9.17 -1.91
N ARG A 43 5.77 9.49 -0.64
CA ARG A 43 5.64 10.85 -0.10
C ARG A 43 6.54 11.82 -0.86
N ASP A 44 7.83 11.49 -0.99
CA ASP A 44 8.81 12.36 -1.64
C ASP A 44 8.44 12.62 -3.11
N TYR A 45 7.92 11.59 -3.80
CA TYR A 45 7.38 11.75 -5.15
C TYR A 45 6.15 12.65 -5.17
N ALA A 46 5.23 12.47 -4.22
CA ALA A 46 4.02 13.29 -4.14
C ALA A 46 4.33 14.77 -3.90
N GLU A 47 5.27 15.07 -3.01
CA GLU A 47 5.74 16.45 -2.77
C GLU A 47 6.31 17.08 -4.05
N LEU A 48 7.17 16.35 -4.77
CA LEU A 48 7.74 16.80 -6.04
C LEU A 48 6.66 17.02 -7.11
N ALA A 49 5.67 16.13 -7.19
CA ALA A 49 4.57 16.24 -8.14
C ALA A 49 3.69 17.46 -7.82
N ASN A 50 3.33 17.66 -6.55
CA ASN A 50 2.52 18.80 -6.11
C ASN A 50 3.22 20.14 -6.39
N GLN A 51 4.53 20.23 -6.14
CA GLN A 51 5.32 21.42 -6.47
C GLN A 51 5.31 21.75 -7.96
N ARG A 52 5.38 20.73 -8.83
CA ARG A 52 5.35 20.90 -10.29
C ARG A 52 3.96 21.26 -10.82
N CYS A 53 2.92 20.69 -10.22
CA CYS A 53 1.53 20.90 -10.64
C CYS A 53 0.90 22.16 -10.03
N GLY A 54 1.42 22.65 -8.91
CA GLY A 54 0.89 23.81 -8.19
C GLY A 54 -0.35 23.53 -7.35
N TYR A 55 -0.67 22.26 -7.08
CA TYR A 55 -1.78 21.84 -6.21
C TYR A 55 -1.53 20.44 -5.64
N ASP A 56 -2.21 20.11 -4.54
CA ASP A 56 -2.09 18.80 -3.90
C ASP A 56 -2.85 17.71 -4.65
N GLN A 57 -2.16 16.64 -5.01
CA GLN A 57 -2.75 15.46 -5.60
C GLN A 57 -3.00 14.37 -4.54
N PRO A 58 -4.18 13.74 -4.52
CA PRO A 58 -4.45 12.66 -3.58
C PRO A 58 -3.51 11.48 -3.86
N VAL A 59 -3.07 10.78 -2.81
CA VAL A 59 -2.24 9.57 -2.92
C VAL A 59 -3.09 8.36 -2.54
N ASP A 60 -3.37 7.50 -3.52
CA ASP A 60 -4.09 6.25 -3.29
C ASP A 60 -3.09 5.08 -3.25
N ILE A 61 -3.04 4.38 -2.12
CA ILE A 61 -2.26 3.14 -1.98
C ILE A 61 -3.22 1.96 -2.08
N ILE A 62 -3.10 1.21 -3.18
CA ILE A 62 -3.96 0.08 -3.51
C ILE A 62 -3.27 -1.21 -3.06
N TRP A 63 -3.87 -1.87 -2.07
CA TRP A 63 -3.42 -3.15 -1.55
C TRP A 63 -3.76 -4.26 -2.55
N HIS A 64 -2.74 -4.89 -3.10
CA HIS A 64 -2.85 -5.96 -4.09
C HIS A 64 -1.95 -7.14 -3.68
N GLY A 65 -2.02 -8.25 -4.41
CA GLY A 65 -1.13 -9.39 -4.21
C GLY A 65 -1.78 -10.68 -4.65
N GLY A 66 -1.46 -11.77 -3.94
CA GLY A 66 -2.31 -12.95 -3.87
C GLY A 66 -3.65 -12.58 -3.24
N GLU A 67 -3.88 -12.99 -1.99
CA GLU A 67 -5.03 -12.53 -1.21
C GLU A 67 -4.52 -11.70 -0.01
N PRO A 68 -4.50 -10.36 -0.11
CA PRO A 68 -4.00 -9.50 0.96
C PRO A 68 -4.67 -9.78 2.31
N THR A 69 -5.95 -10.13 2.32
CA THR A 69 -6.71 -10.35 3.56
C THR A 69 -6.35 -11.65 4.28
N LEU A 70 -5.49 -12.51 3.70
CA LEU A 70 -4.87 -13.63 4.43
C LEU A 70 -3.78 -13.19 5.41
N LEU A 71 -3.24 -11.99 5.25
CA LEU A 71 -2.27 -11.44 6.19
C LEU A 71 -2.97 -11.13 7.52
N PRO A 72 -2.29 -11.32 8.66
CA PRO A 72 -2.91 -11.09 9.96
C PRO A 72 -3.25 -9.62 10.14
N ARG A 73 -4.31 -9.34 10.89
CA ARG A 73 -4.75 -7.96 11.21
C ARG A 73 -3.61 -7.08 11.73
N SER A 74 -2.73 -7.62 12.58
CA SER A 74 -1.58 -6.89 13.14
C SER A 74 -0.60 -6.38 12.08
N TYR A 75 -0.52 -7.04 10.92
CA TYR A 75 0.29 -6.59 9.79
C TYR A 75 -0.26 -5.29 9.19
N PHE A 76 -1.58 -5.22 8.97
CA PHE A 76 -2.22 -4.00 8.49
C PHE A 76 -2.10 -2.87 9.51
N GLU A 77 -2.29 -3.18 10.80
CA GLU A 77 -2.18 -2.19 11.88
C GLU A 77 -0.78 -1.56 11.95
N SER A 78 0.29 -2.36 11.75
CA SER A 78 1.65 -1.82 11.75
C SER A 78 1.92 -0.93 10.53
N VAL A 79 1.47 -1.33 9.33
CA VAL A 79 1.58 -0.49 8.12
C VAL A 79 0.74 0.78 8.22
N PHE A 80 -0.47 0.72 8.77
CA PHE A 80 -1.30 1.90 9.00
C PHE A 80 -0.68 2.85 10.04
N ALA A 81 0.11 2.34 10.98
CA ALA A 81 0.91 3.18 11.87
C ALA A 81 2.02 3.90 11.09
N LEU A 82 2.75 3.21 10.23
CA LEU A 82 3.75 3.84 9.34
C LEU A 82 3.11 4.89 8.42
N GLN A 83 1.93 4.61 7.85
CA GLN A 83 1.22 5.57 7.01
C GLN A 83 0.88 6.86 7.77
N ARG A 84 0.37 6.77 8.99
CA ARG A 84 0.07 7.94 9.83
C ARG A 84 1.34 8.70 10.26
N GLU A 85 2.44 7.99 10.47
CA GLU A 85 3.74 8.59 10.78
C GLU A 85 4.30 9.37 9.58
N ILE A 86 4.25 8.80 8.37
CA ILE A 86 4.89 9.33 7.17
C ILE A 86 4.01 10.34 6.43
N PHE A 87 2.69 10.15 6.48
CA PHE A 87 1.67 11.06 5.93
C PHE A 87 0.86 11.67 7.08
N PRO A 88 1.45 12.56 7.90
CA PRO A 88 0.72 13.22 8.96
C PRO A 88 -0.41 14.04 8.34
N SER A 89 -1.65 13.80 8.77
CA SER A 89 -2.80 14.60 8.33
C SER A 89 -2.62 16.05 8.76
N THR A 90 -2.47 16.96 7.81
CA THR A 90 -2.71 18.38 8.02
C THR A 90 -4.21 18.67 7.96
N ALA A 91 -4.89 18.37 9.07
CA ALA A 91 -6.26 18.76 9.42
C ALA A 91 -7.45 18.24 8.57
N ALA A 92 -8.51 17.86 9.31
CA ALA A 92 -9.92 17.63 8.94
C ALA A 92 -10.23 17.26 7.48
N VAL A 93 -10.30 15.96 7.20
CA VAL A 93 -11.16 15.48 6.11
C VAL A 93 -12.58 15.49 6.66
N ASP A 94 -13.36 16.53 6.35
CA ASP A 94 -14.82 16.43 6.34
C ASP A 94 -15.18 15.29 5.38
N ARG A 95 -15.45 14.11 5.95
CA ARG A 95 -16.02 12.99 5.22
C ARG A 95 -17.54 13.15 5.20
N ASP A 96 -17.99 14.16 4.47
CA ASP A 96 -19.37 14.22 4.00
C ASP A 96 -19.43 13.68 2.57
N CYS A 97 -19.80 12.41 2.48
CA CYS A 97 -20.42 11.78 1.32
C CYS A 97 -21.28 10.62 1.84
#